data_AF-A0A948UUL1-F1
#
_entry.id   AF-A0A948UUL1-F1
#
_cell.length_a   1.000
_cell.length_b   1.000
_cell.length_c   1.000
_cell.angle_alpha   90.00
_cell.angle_beta   90.00
_cell.angle_gamma   90.00
#
_symmetry.space_group_name_H-M   'P 1'
#
loop_
_entity.id
_entity.type
_entity.pdbx_description
1 polymer ?
#
loop_
_entity_poly.entity_id
_entity_poly.type
_entity_poly.pdbx_seq_one_letter_code
_entity_poly.pdbx_strand_id
1 'polypeptide(L)' 'MNKTITLANGNGGEENNELISQVFYKAFKNEILEKSEDAAIIHNGELAFSTDSFTVSPLFFA' A
#
# COMPACT_ATOMS: atom_id res chain seq x y z
N MET A 1 -6.10 7.03 -22.47
CA MET A 1 -6.42 7.94 -21.34
C MET A 1 -5.34 7.77 -20.30
N ASN A 2 -4.71 8.86 -19.85
CA ASN A 2 -3.77 8.78 -18.73
C ASN A 2 -4.56 8.50 -17.44
N LYS A 3 -4.23 7.43 -16.72
CA LYS A 3 -4.75 7.21 -15.36
C LYS A 3 -3.95 8.09 -14.41
N THR A 4 -4.64 9.02 -13.73
CA THR A 4 -4.07 9.92 -12.73
C THR A 4 -4.71 9.67 -11.39
N ILE A 5 -3.97 9.86 -10.30
CA ILE A 5 -4.54 9.79 -8.95
C ILE A 5 -5.50 10.96 -8.75
N THR A 6 -6.68 10.68 -8.19
CA THR A 6 -7.72 11.67 -7.86
C THR A 6 -8.06 11.62 -6.37
N LEU A 7 -8.78 12.62 -5.87
CA LEU A 7 -9.28 12.62 -4.48
C LEU A 7 -10.23 11.43 -4.21
N ALA A 8 -10.99 10.97 -5.21
CA ALA A 8 -11.86 9.81 -5.06
C ALA A 8 -11.07 8.54 -4.71
N ASN A 9 -9.83 8.41 -5.17
CA ASN A 9 -9.00 7.24 -4.80
C ASN A 9 -8.55 7.23 -3.33
N GLY A 10 -8.83 8.29 -2.56
CA GLY A 10 -8.57 8.39 -1.12
C GLY A 10 -9.84 8.43 -0.25
N ASN A 11 -11.02 8.14 -0.81
CA ASN A 11 -12.31 8.25 -0.10
C ASN A 11 -12.65 7.02 0.79
N GLY A 12 -11.91 5.92 0.67
CA GLY A 12 -12.21 4.64 1.35
C GLY A 12 -13.33 3.80 0.72
N GLY A 13 -13.89 4.23 -0.41
CA GLY A 13 -14.96 3.59 -1.16
C GLY A 13 -14.47 2.75 -2.35
N GLU A 14 -15.29 2.67 -3.40
CA GLU A 14 -15.04 1.81 -4.57
C GLU A 14 -13.77 2.21 -5.32
N GLU A 15 -13.53 3.50 -5.55
CA GLU A 15 -12.37 3.98 -6.29
C GLU A 15 -11.05 3.81 -5.51
N ASN A 16 -11.12 3.82 -4.17
CA ASN A 16 -10.00 3.48 -3.30
C ASN A 16 -9.70 1.97 -3.37
N ASN A 17 -10.72 1.12 -3.29
CA ASN A 17 -10.58 -0.33 -3.41
C ASN A 17 -10.07 -0.77 -4.79
N GLU A 18 -10.50 -0.10 -5.88
CA GLU A 18 -9.97 -0.35 -7.22
C GLU A 18 -8.48 -0.03 -7.27
N LEU A 19 -8.04 1.10 -6.71
CA LEU A 19 -6.63 1.47 -6.64
C LEU A 19 -5.81 0.44 -5.83
N ILE A 20 -6.29 0.05 -4.65
CA ILE A 20 -5.66 -0.98 -3.80
C ILE A 20 -5.50 -2.29 -4.58
N SER A 21 -6.57 -2.75 -5.22
CA SER A 21 -6.59 -4.03 -5.93
C SER A 21 -5.70 -4.03 -7.18
N GLN A 22 -5.81 -2.99 -8.02
CA GLN A 22 -5.18 -2.98 -9.35
C GLN A 22 -3.69 -2.59 -9.31
N VAL A 23 -3.26 -1.84 -8.29
CA VAL A 23 -1.87 -1.36 -8.17
C VAL A 23 -1.14 -2.12 -7.07
N PHE A 24 -1.62 -2.03 -5.82
CA PHE A 24 -0.89 -2.54 -4.66
C PHE A 24 -0.98 -4.06 -4.54
N TYR A 25 -2.18 -4.64 -4.59
CA TYR A 25 -2.33 -6.10 -4.53
C TYR A 25 -1.68 -6.76 -5.73
N LYS A 26 -1.79 -6.19 -6.93
CA LYS A 26 -1.09 -6.68 -8.11
C LYS A 26 0.45 -6.74 -7.92
N ALA A 27 1.04 -5.77 -7.24
CA ALA A 27 2.49 -5.69 -7.04
C ALA A 27 3.00 -6.49 -5.82
N PHE A 28 2.21 -6.58 -4.75
CA PHE A 28 2.67 -7.05 -3.43
C PHE A 28 1.88 -8.24 -2.85
N LYS A 29 1.00 -8.87 -3.65
CA LYS A 29 0.14 -10.00 -3.24
C LYS A 29 0.89 -11.05 -2.42
N ASN A 30 0.32 -11.43 -1.28
CA ASN A 30 0.76 -12.55 -0.46
C ASN A 30 -0.38 -12.98 0.48
N GLU A 31 -0.27 -14.16 1.10
CA GLU A 31 -1.32 -14.74 1.95
C GLU A 31 -1.72 -13.87 3.14
N ILE A 32 -0.85 -12.97 3.61
CA ILE A 32 -1.16 -12.05 4.71
C ILE A 32 -2.00 -10.90 4.19
N LEU A 33 -1.58 -10.26 3.09
CA LEU A 33 -2.25 -9.12 2.49
C LEU A 33 -3.62 -9.50 1.90
N GLU A 34 -3.75 -10.71 1.33
CA GLU A 34 -4.99 -11.21 0.73
C GLU A 34 -6.16 -11.32 1.71
N LYS A 35 -5.89 -11.38 3.02
CA LYS A 35 -6.94 -11.42 4.04
C LYS A 35 -7.75 -10.12 4.09
N SER A 36 -7.18 -9.00 3.61
CA SER A 36 -7.86 -7.70 3.55
C SER A 36 -8.46 -7.25 4.89
N GLU A 37 -7.80 -7.61 5.99
CA GLU A 37 -8.16 -7.23 7.36
C GLU A 37 -7.52 -5.89 7.75
N ASP A 38 -7.97 -5.30 8.86
CA ASP A 38 -7.45 -4.02 9.37
C ASP A 38 -5.96 -4.08 9.78
N ALA A 39 -5.42 -5.28 10.02
CA ALA A 39 -4.02 -5.49 10.37
C ALA A 39 -3.49 -6.88 9.97
N ALA A 40 -2.17 -6.98 9.79
CA ALA A 40 -1.47 -8.24 9.65
C ALA A 40 -1.11 -8.85 11.02
N ILE A 41 -1.10 -10.19 11.10
CA ILE A 41 -0.69 -10.92 12.31
C ILE A 41 0.74 -11.44 12.13
N ILE A 42 1.60 -11.19 13.12
CA ILE A 42 2.95 -11.77 13.21
C ILE A 42 2.95 -12.84 14.30
N HIS A 43 3.36 -14.06 13.97
CA HIS A 43 3.44 -15.17 14.91
C HIS A 43 4.87 -15.36 15.46
N ASN A 44 4.98 -15.78 16.73
CA ASN A 44 6.22 -16.26 17.37
C ASN A 44 7.43 -15.29 17.32
N GLY A 45 7.33 -14.08 17.90
CA GLY A 45 8.37 -13.06 17.78
C GLY A 45 9.00 -12.56 19.09
N GLU A 46 10.32 -12.40 19.09
CA GLU A 46 11.05 -11.35 19.82
C GLU A 46 11.29 -10.21 18.81
N LEU A 47 10.67 -9.04 19.02
CA LEU A 47 10.52 -8.02 17.97
C LEU A 47 11.34 -6.77 18.26
N ALA A 48 12.06 -6.30 17.25
CA ALA A 48 12.55 -4.92 17.14
C ALA A 48 11.80 -4.23 15.99
N PHE A 49 11.30 -3.02 16.21
CA PHE A 49 10.49 -2.28 15.24
C PHE A 49 11.09 -0.89 14.98
N SER A 50 11.08 -0.47 13.72
CA SER A 50 11.56 0.83 13.27
C SER A 50 10.72 1.30 12.08
N THR A 51 10.65 2.61 11.87
CA THR A 51 9.95 3.25 10.75
C THR A 51 10.72 4.50 10.34
N ASP A 52 10.61 4.87 9.08
CA ASP A 52 11.20 6.09 8.53
C ASP A 52 10.35 6.63 7.37
N SER A 53 10.51 7.90 7.06
CA SER A 53 9.83 8.56 5.94
C SER A 53 10.81 8.86 4.81
N PHE A 54 10.41 8.60 3.56
CA PHE A 54 11.21 8.91 2.37
C PHE A 54 10.68 10.20 1.72
N THR A 55 11.44 11.29 1.80
CA THR A 55 11.07 12.62 1.27
C THR A 55 12.06 13.18 0.25
N VAL A 56 12.92 12.32 -0.31
CA VAL A 56 13.94 12.70 -1.30
C VAL A 56 13.33 13.36 -2.54
N SER A 57 14.01 14.39 -3.06
CA SER A 57 13.63 15.11 -4.29
C SER A 57 14.89 15.46 -5.10
N PRO A 58 14.91 15.18 -6.43
CA PRO A 58 13.83 14.64 -7.25
C PRO A 58 13.57 13.16 -6.98
N LEU A 59 12.38 12.66 -7.36
CA LEU A 59 12.04 11.22 -7.22
C LEU A 59 12.96 10.31 -8.04
N PHE A 60 13.51 10.83 -9.14
CA PHE A 60 14.46 10.14 -10.00
C PHE A 60 15.71 11.01 -10.15
N PHE A 61 16.86 10.44 -9.84
CA PHE A 61 18.17 11.07 -9.89
C PHE A 61 19.20 10.11 -10.51
N ALA A 62 20.32 10.63 -11.01
CA ALA A 62 21.40 9.89 -11.68
C ALA A 62 22.70 9.98 -10.90
#